data_AF-A0A6M1Z2H0-F1
#
_entry.id   AF-A0A6M1Z2H0-F1
#
_cell.length_a   1.000
_cell.length_b   1.000
_cell.length_c   1.000
_cell.angle_alpha   90.00
_cell.angle_beta   90.00
_cell.angle_gamma   90.00
#
_symmetry.space_group_name_H-M   'P 1'
#
loop_
_entity.id
_entity.type
_entity.pdbx_description
1 polymer ?
#
loop_
_entity_poly.entity_id
_entity_poly.type
_entity_poly.pdbx_seq_one_letter_code
_entity_poly.pdbx_strand_id
1 'polypeptide(L)'
;MKKIAFILIILFATRAHALLPPFYQSVKEIESILQDERFINDANSAYPILEIKKAEGGYLIITSGYHQFVEINYILQDMIGPAKFELKFHEKNCLDSWDV
;
A
#
# COMPACT_ATOMS: atom_id res chain seq x y z
N MET A 1 39.93 -24.00 -21.01
CA MET A 1 38.91 -22.96 -21.26
C MET A 1 37.54 -23.27 -20.62
N LYS A 2 37.46 -24.00 -19.48
CA LYS A 2 36.19 -24.27 -18.78
C LYS A 2 35.94 -23.37 -17.55
N LYS A 3 36.97 -22.66 -17.06
CA LYS A 3 36.90 -21.82 -15.86
C LYS A 3 36.31 -20.42 -16.10
N ILE A 4 36.35 -19.93 -17.35
CA ILE A 4 35.84 -18.60 -17.72
C ILE A 4 34.30 -18.58 -17.76
N ALA A 5 33.67 -19.71 -18.12
CA ALA A 5 32.21 -19.82 -18.19
C ALA A 5 31.53 -19.69 -16.81
N PHE A 6 32.21 -20.08 -15.72
CA PHE A 6 31.65 -20.03 -14.37
C PHE A 6 31.55 -18.59 -13.83
N ILE A 7 32.45 -17.69 -14.26
CA ILE A 7 32.50 -16.30 -13.82
C ILE A 7 31.34 -15.48 -14.41
N LEU A 8 30.91 -15.81 -15.64
CA LEU A 8 29.80 -15.12 -16.33
C LEU A 8 28.42 -15.37 -15.67
N ILE A 9 28.24 -16.51 -15.01
CA ILE A 9 26.96 -16.87 -14.36
C ILE A 9 26.76 -16.05 -13.06
N ILE A 10 27.83 -15.75 -12.33
CA ILE A 10 27.76 -15.00 -11.07
C ILE A 10 27.38 -13.52 -11.30
N LEU A 11 27.75 -12.95 -12.45
CA LEU A 11 27.45 -11.55 -12.80
C LEU A 11 25.99 -11.29 -13.17
N PHE A 12 25.20 -12.33 -13.46
CA PHE A 12 23.77 -12.19 -13.76
C PHE A 12 22.86 -12.24 -12.52
N ALA A 13 23.36 -12.71 -11.38
CA ALA A 13 22.57 -12.86 -10.15
C ALA A 13 22.37 -11.53 -9.38
N THR A 14 23.06 -10.45 -9.74
CA THR A 14 23.03 -9.17 -9.02
C THR A 14 21.85 -8.27 -9.38
N ARG A 15 20.92 -8.73 -10.22
CA ARG A 15 19.69 -8.00 -10.59
C ARG A 15 18.48 -8.36 -9.72
N ALA A 16 18.68 -9.07 -8.61
CA ALA A 16 17.67 -9.20 -7.58
C ALA A 16 17.60 -7.88 -6.80
N HIS A 17 16.85 -6.91 -7.34
CA HIS A 17 16.51 -5.68 -6.65
C HIS A 17 15.86 -6.09 -5.34
N ALA A 18 16.42 -5.62 -4.22
CA ALA A 18 15.89 -5.86 -2.90
C ALA A 18 14.54 -5.14 -2.77
N LEU A 19 13.49 -5.80 -3.28
CA LEU A 19 12.12 -5.57 -2.89
C LEU A 19 12.09 -5.80 -1.38
N LEU A 20 11.68 -4.78 -0.63
CA LEU A 20 11.43 -4.95 0.79
C LEU A 20 10.49 -6.14 0.99
N PRO A 21 10.63 -6.88 2.10
CA PRO A 21 9.66 -7.90 2.44
C PRO A 21 8.26 -7.27 2.37
N PRO A 22 7.29 -7.95 1.74
CA PRO A 22 5.95 -7.39 1.45
C PRO A 22 5.26 -6.83 2.70
N PHE A 23 5.65 -7.31 3.88
CA PHE A 23 5.19 -6.83 5.17
C PHE A 23 5.60 -5.37 5.48
N TYR A 24 6.85 -4.98 5.26
CA TYR A 24 7.32 -3.63 5.62
C TYR A 24 6.72 -2.56 4.70
N GLN A 25 6.53 -2.89 3.43
CA GLN A 25 5.86 -2.02 2.48
C GLN A 25 4.39 -1.79 2.89
N SER A 26 3.70 -2.83 3.36
CA SER A 26 2.32 -2.73 3.83
C SER A 26 2.18 -1.81 5.05
N VAL A 27 3.14 -1.83 5.98
CA VAL A 27 3.16 -0.92 7.14
C VAL A 27 3.24 0.53 6.68
N LYS A 28 4.17 0.85 5.77
CA LYS A 28 4.32 2.21 5.23
C LYS A 28 3.09 2.71 4.50
N GLU A 29 2.42 1.84 3.74
CA GLU A 29 1.17 2.19 3.06
C GLU A 29 0.08 2.56 4.07
N ILE A 30 -0.13 1.72 5.09
CA ILE A 30 -1.14 1.98 6.13
C ILE A 30 -0.79 3.24 6.93
N GLU A 31 0.48 3.42 7.34
CA GLU A 31 0.93 4.64 8.03
C GLU A 31 0.66 5.89 7.18
N SER A 32 0.96 5.83 5.88
CA SER A 32 0.72 6.95 4.97
C SER A 32 -0.76 7.28 4.85
N ILE A 33 -1.64 6.27 4.82
CA ILE A 33 -3.10 6.46 4.82
C ILE A 33 -3.55 7.15 6.10
N LEU A 34 -3.10 6.65 7.26
CA LEU A 34 -3.52 7.16 8.57
C LEU A 34 -3.00 8.58 8.86
N GLN A 35 -1.90 8.98 8.21
CA GLN A 35 -1.29 10.31 8.34
C GLN A 35 -1.73 11.29 7.25
N ASP A 36 -2.46 10.84 6.22
CA ASP A 36 -2.90 11.70 5.12
C ASP A 36 -3.95 12.70 5.62
N GLU A 37 -3.73 13.99 5.37
CA GLU A 37 -4.67 15.04 5.77
C GLU A 37 -6.06 14.85 5.15
N ARG A 38 -6.16 14.28 3.95
CA ARG A 38 -7.47 13.98 3.34
C ARG A 38 -8.17 12.97 4.19
N PHE A 39 -7.50 11.90 4.61
CA PHE A 39 -8.07 10.91 5.51
C PHE A 39 -8.39 11.51 6.87
N ILE A 40 -7.48 12.25 7.51
CA ILE A 40 -7.70 12.85 8.84
C ILE A 40 -8.83 13.88 8.83
N ASN A 41 -8.89 14.75 7.82
CA ASN A 41 -9.90 15.80 7.73
C ASN A 41 -11.26 15.25 7.31
N ASP A 42 -11.31 14.21 6.46
CA ASP A 42 -12.54 13.48 6.14
C ASP A 42 -12.95 12.49 7.24
N ALA A 43 -12.03 12.06 8.09
CA ALA A 43 -12.23 11.17 9.22
C ALA A 43 -12.37 11.93 10.56
N ASN A 44 -12.30 13.26 10.56
CA ASN A 44 -12.75 14.09 11.67
C ASN A 44 -14.28 13.91 11.80
N SER A 45 -14.86 13.21 12.76
CA SER A 45 -14.29 12.55 13.95
C SER A 45 -15.36 11.66 14.65
N ALA A 46 -16.36 11.14 13.94
CA ALA A 46 -17.46 10.44 14.60
C ALA A 46 -17.31 8.91 14.62
N TYR A 47 -16.69 8.34 13.59
CA TYR A 47 -16.75 6.89 13.37
C TYR A 47 -15.40 6.22 13.62
N PRO A 48 -15.25 5.40 14.68
CA PRO A 48 -14.05 4.60 14.87
C PRO A 48 -13.79 3.69 13.65
N ILE A 49 -12.50 3.54 13.30
CA ILE A 49 -12.04 2.52 12.36
C ILE A 49 -12.23 1.15 13.03
N LEU A 50 -12.96 0.27 12.34
CA LEU A 50 -13.22 -1.10 12.78
C LEU A 50 -12.22 -2.07 12.16
N GLU A 51 -11.92 -1.90 10.87
CA GLU A 51 -11.05 -2.80 10.12
C GLU A 51 -10.32 -2.05 8.98
N ILE A 52 -9.08 -2.45 8.72
CA ILE A 52 -8.34 -2.07 7.50
C ILE A 52 -7.97 -3.37 6.79
N LYS A 53 -8.57 -3.61 5.62
CA LYS A 53 -8.41 -4.84 4.86
C LYS A 53 -7.65 -4.61 3.57
N LYS A 54 -6.59 -5.40 3.32
CA LYS A 54 -5.91 -5.39 2.02
C LYS A 54 -6.86 -5.95 0.95
N ALA A 55 -7.00 -5.22 -0.14
CA ALA A 55 -7.76 -5.61 -1.31
C ALA A 55 -6.89 -5.49 -2.57
N GLU A 56 -7.41 -5.93 -3.71
CA GLU A 56 -6.71 -5.76 -4.98
C GLU A 56 -6.51 -4.26 -5.26
N GLY A 57 -5.26 -3.86 -5.53
CA GLY A 57 -4.91 -2.46 -5.81
C GLY A 57 -4.85 -1.52 -4.59
N GLY A 58 -5.15 -1.97 -3.36
CA GLY A 58 -5.08 -1.08 -2.20
C GLY A 58 -5.68 -1.62 -0.91
N TYR A 59 -6.40 -0.75 -0.20
CA TYR A 59 -6.97 -1.03 1.13
C TYR A 59 -8.41 -0.57 1.22
N LEU A 60 -9.28 -1.41 1.78
CA LEU A 60 -10.62 -1.04 2.21
C LEU A 60 -10.57 -0.68 3.69
N ILE A 61 -10.95 0.55 4.01
CA ILE A 61 -11.08 1.07 5.37
C ILE A 61 -12.56 0.99 5.75
N ILE A 62 -12.83 0.26 6.82
CA ILE A 62 -14.17 0.03 7.35
C ILE A 62 -14.29 0.79 8.66
N THR A 63 -15.24 1.72 8.72
CA THR A 63 -15.60 2.44 9.94
C THR A 63 -17.02 2.07 10.35
N SER A 64 -17.45 2.56 11.50
CA SER A 64 -18.84 2.38 11.96
C SER A 64 -19.89 3.16 11.16
N GLY A 65 -19.50 4.10 10.29
CA GLY A 65 -20.45 4.92 9.50
C GLY A 65 -20.28 4.84 7.99
N TYR A 66 -19.12 4.40 7.51
CA TYR A 66 -18.84 4.32 6.08
C TYR A 66 -17.71 3.33 5.77
N HIS A 67 -17.67 2.90 4.52
CA HIS A 67 -16.54 2.21 3.92
C HIS A 67 -15.84 3.11 2.91
N GLN A 68 -14.51 3.08 2.87
CA GLN A 68 -13.74 3.85 1.90
C GLN A 68 -12.60 3.00 1.34
N PHE A 69 -12.52 2.94 0.01
CA PHE A 69 -11.40 2.30 -0.67
C PHE A 69 -10.29 3.31 -0.95
N VAL A 70 -9.07 2.94 -0.60
CA VAL A 70 -7.85 3.71 -0.88
C VAL A 70 -6.96 2.90 -1.79
N GLU A 71 -6.79 3.40 -3.00
CA GLU A 71 -5.97 2.80 -4.04
C GLU A 71 -4.50 3.23 -3.88
N ILE A 72 -3.59 2.26 -4.03
CA ILE A 72 -2.14 2.45 -3.93
C ILE A 72 -1.57 2.41 -5.35
N ASN A 73 -1.17 3.57 -5.85
CA ASN A 73 -0.55 3.69 -7.16
C ASN A 73 0.97 3.68 -7.03
N TYR A 74 1.60 2.53 -7.29
CA TYR A 74 3.06 2.42 -7.25
C TYR A 74 3.72 3.20 -8.38
N ILE A 75 4.73 3.99 -8.03
CA ILE A 75 5.49 4.80 -8.98
C ILE A 75 6.75 4.03 -9.38
N LEU A 76 7.07 4.04 -10.67
CA LEU A 76 8.32 3.47 -11.16
C LEU A 76 9.50 4.20 -10.50
N GLN A 77 10.43 3.46 -9.92
CA GLN A 77 11.63 4.03 -9.30
C GLN A 77 12.89 3.25 -9.69
N ASP A 78 13.97 4.00 -9.96
CA ASP A 78 15.27 3.43 -10.33
C ASP A 78 16.13 3.04 -9.12
N MET A 79 15.79 3.54 -7.92
CA MET A 79 16.57 3.32 -6.71
C MET A 79 16.07 2.12 -5.90
N ILE A 80 17.02 1.36 -5.36
CA ILE A 80 16.74 0.28 -4.40
C ILE A 80 16.23 0.88 -3.09
N GLY A 81 15.04 0.48 -2.66
CA GLY A 81 14.38 1.00 -1.46
C GLY A 81 12.89 0.68 -1.42
N PRO A 82 12.13 1.21 -0.44
CA PRO A 82 10.67 1.11 -0.41
C PRO A 82 10.09 1.62 -1.71
N ALA A 83 9.06 0.93 -2.20
CA ALA A 83 8.37 1.38 -3.39
C ALA A 83 7.69 2.71 -3.06
N LYS A 84 7.90 3.72 -3.90
CA LYS A 84 7.14 4.96 -3.89
C LYS A 84 5.73 4.66 -4.38
N PHE A 85 4.76 5.32 -3.77
CA PHE A 85 3.36 5.20 -4.16
C PHE A 85 2.63 6.50 -3.89
N GLU A 86 1.49 6.65 -4.56
CA GLU A 86 0.51 7.70 -4.31
C GLU A 86 -0.80 7.11 -3.82
N LEU A 87 -1.45 7.82 -2.89
CA LEU A 87 -2.75 7.45 -2.37
C LEU A 87 -3.85 8.14 -3.16
N LYS A 88 -4.78 7.34 -3.68
CA LYS A 88 -6.03 7.83 -4.27
C LYS A 88 -7.22 7.35 -3.45
N PHE A 89 -7.89 8.30 -2.83
CA PHE A 89 -9.11 8.06 -2.05
C PHE A 89 -10.30 8.03 -2.99
N HIS A 90 -11.05 6.93 -2.96
CA HIS A 90 -12.30 6.78 -3.69
C HIS A 90 -13.47 7.33 -2.87
N GLU A 91 -14.62 7.47 -3.52
CA GLU A 91 -15.86 7.92 -2.88
C GLU A 91 -16.25 6.98 -1.73
N LYS A 92 -16.77 7.60 -0.65
CA LYS A 92 -17.22 6.87 0.53
C LYS A 92 -18.57 6.22 0.26
N ASN A 93 -18.72 4.98 0.70
CA ASN A 93 -20.02 4.34 0.78
C ASN A 93 -20.53 4.47 2.22
N CYS A 94 -21.46 5.40 2.45
CA CYS A 94 -22.06 5.62 3.76
C CYS A 94 -23.04 4.49 4.08
N LEU A 95 -22.98 3.97 5.30
CA LEU A 95 -23.94 3.00 5.79
C LEU A 95 -25.17 3.77 6.28
N ASP A 96 -26.27 3.71 5.52
CA ASP A 96 -27.52 4.34 5.93
C ASP A 96 -28.09 3.60 7.17
N SER A 97 -28.56 4.37 8.15
CA SER A 97 -29.00 3.92 9.47
C SER A 97 -30.29 3.06 9.49
N TRP A 98 -30.68 2.48 8.36
CA TRP A 98 -31.95 1.77 8.16
C TRP A 98 -31.78 0.28 7.82
N ASP A 99 -30.54 -0.21 7.70
CA ASP A 99 -30.25 -1.64 7.44
C ASP A 99 -30.03 -2.45 8.74
N VAL A 100 -30.83 -2.20 9.78
CA VAL A 100 -30.95 -3.03 10.99
C VAL A 100 -32.41 -3.33 11.29
#